data_AF-A0AAJ4XJH5-F1
#
_entry.id   AF-A0AAJ4XJH5-F1
#
_cell.length_a   1.000
_cell.length_b   1.000
_cell.length_c   1.000
_cell.angle_alpha   90.00
_cell.angle_beta   90.00
_cell.angle_gamma   90.00
#
_symmetry.space_group_name_H-M   'P 1'
#
loop_
_entity.id
_entity.type
_entity.pdbx_description
1 polymer ?
#
loop_
_entity_poly.entity_id
_entity_poly.type
_entity_poly.pdbx_seq_one_letter_code
_entity_poly.pdbx_strand_id
1 'polypeptide(L)'
;MSSQSAKILKTAPLQDSDAKWVGLRSIEWVDPTGKQRKWESADRKTRKGDVDAVAIMTIIHRPSSEPHILLISQYRPPVGKSCIEMPAGLIDAGEEGDEGTNRAALRELEEETGYGTDKEGGTVQIQETTPTMFNDPGLTGANMKMVVVNIQLKDDSPEPVAKPEEGEFIEKYLVPVKGLYQSLKDFQAKGFAVDARLAHLAIGLEVGAGKMGRL
;
A
#
# COMPACT_ATOMS: atom_id res chain seq x y z
N MET A 1 -5.64 -24.80 -22.84
CA MET A 1 -5.98 -24.93 -21.42
C MET A 1 -5.76 -23.57 -20.77
N SER A 2 -6.74 -23.05 -20.02
CA SER A 2 -6.68 -21.70 -19.43
C SER A 2 -6.24 -21.79 -17.98
N SER A 3 -5.43 -20.83 -17.49
CA SER A 3 -5.13 -20.73 -16.06
C SER A 3 -6.39 -20.60 -15.20
N GLN A 4 -7.48 -20.05 -15.76
CA GLN A 4 -8.75 -19.86 -15.07
C GLN A 4 -9.49 -21.16 -14.72
N SER A 5 -9.11 -22.31 -15.32
CA SER A 5 -9.71 -23.60 -14.94
C SER A 5 -9.03 -24.24 -13.72
N ALA A 6 -7.94 -23.65 -13.23
CA ALA A 6 -7.32 -24.08 -11.99
C ALA A 6 -8.21 -23.75 -10.79
N LYS A 7 -8.22 -24.61 -9.78
CA LYS A 7 -9.00 -24.37 -8.56
C LYS A 7 -8.34 -24.97 -7.33
N ILE A 8 -8.52 -24.29 -6.21
CA ILE A 8 -8.17 -24.82 -4.89
C ILE A 8 -9.12 -25.98 -4.57
N LEU A 9 -8.56 -27.09 -4.11
CA LEU A 9 -9.29 -28.25 -3.62
C LEU A 9 -9.41 -28.21 -2.10
N LYS A 10 -8.32 -27.84 -1.42
CA LYS A 10 -8.26 -27.80 0.04
C LYS A 10 -7.18 -26.84 0.50
N THR A 11 -7.45 -26.15 1.60
CA THR A 11 -6.46 -25.35 2.33
C THR A 11 -6.46 -25.76 3.80
N ALA A 12 -5.29 -25.99 4.39
CA ALA A 12 -5.13 -26.36 5.79
C ALA A 12 -3.96 -25.60 6.44
N PRO A 13 -4.02 -25.27 7.74
CA PRO A 13 -2.89 -24.68 8.45
C PRO A 13 -1.73 -25.68 8.57
N LEU A 14 -0.50 -25.17 8.50
CA LEU A 14 0.74 -25.84 8.89
C LEU A 14 1.11 -25.44 10.33
N GLN A 15 2.10 -26.12 10.93
CA GLN A 15 2.52 -25.83 12.31
C GLN A 15 3.25 -24.49 12.39
N ASP A 16 2.74 -23.58 13.23
CA ASP A 16 3.24 -22.22 13.42
C ASP A 16 2.97 -21.70 14.85
N SER A 17 3.12 -22.58 15.85
CA SER A 17 2.63 -22.40 17.24
C SER A 17 3.07 -21.11 17.94
N ASP A 18 4.24 -20.58 17.59
CA ASP A 18 4.78 -19.36 18.20
C ASP A 18 4.33 -18.09 17.46
N ALA A 19 3.74 -18.23 16.27
CA ALA A 19 3.38 -17.13 15.40
C ALA A 19 1.96 -16.61 15.72
N LYS A 20 1.89 -15.38 16.26
CA LYS A 20 0.62 -14.70 16.56
C LYS A 20 -0.03 -14.07 15.32
N TRP A 21 0.75 -13.46 14.43
CA TRP A 21 0.25 -12.53 13.41
C TRP A 21 0.19 -13.10 11.99
N VAL A 22 1.07 -14.05 11.69
CA VAL A 22 1.19 -14.72 10.38
C VAL A 22 1.05 -16.21 10.59
N GLY A 23 0.45 -16.91 9.64
CA GLY A 23 0.37 -18.36 9.66
C GLY A 23 0.67 -19.03 8.32
N LEU A 24 1.24 -20.23 8.42
CA LEU A 24 1.59 -21.03 7.26
C LEU A 24 0.42 -21.91 6.83
N ARG A 25 0.20 -22.05 5.53
CA ARG A 25 -0.87 -22.90 4.98
C ARG A 25 -0.34 -23.82 3.90
N SER A 26 -0.84 -25.05 3.89
CA SER A 26 -0.72 -25.98 2.76
C SER A 26 -1.98 -25.86 1.91
N ILE A 27 -1.79 -25.70 0.60
CA ILE A 27 -2.84 -25.58 -0.40
C ILE A 27 -2.74 -26.75 -1.39
N GLU A 28 -3.78 -27.55 -1.49
CA GLU A 28 -3.96 -28.53 -2.54
C GLU A 28 -4.83 -27.92 -3.65
N TRP A 29 -4.35 -27.95 -4.89
CA TRP A 29 -5.06 -27.38 -6.04
C TRP A 29 -4.92 -28.26 -7.27
N VAL A 30 -5.81 -28.08 -8.26
CA VAL A 30 -5.74 -28.77 -9.55
C VAL A 30 -5.35 -27.77 -10.63
N ASP A 31 -4.38 -28.15 -11.45
CA ASP A 31 -3.91 -27.32 -12.55
C ASP A 31 -4.79 -27.42 -13.80
N PRO A 32 -4.56 -26.60 -14.83
CA PRO A 32 -5.36 -26.64 -16.06
C PRO A 32 -5.32 -27.97 -16.83
N THR A 33 -4.40 -28.87 -16.50
CA THR A 33 -4.29 -30.21 -17.09
C THR A 33 -5.04 -31.28 -16.30
N GLY A 34 -5.65 -30.91 -15.18
CA GLY A 34 -6.31 -31.84 -14.27
C GLY A 34 -5.38 -32.49 -13.24
N LYS A 35 -4.10 -32.09 -13.19
CA LYS A 35 -3.11 -32.66 -12.26
C LYS A 35 -3.23 -31.96 -10.90
N GLN A 36 -3.30 -32.76 -9.83
CA GLN A 36 -3.25 -32.25 -8.45
C GLN A 36 -1.83 -31.79 -8.08
N ARG A 37 -1.76 -30.67 -7.36
CA ARG A 37 -0.53 -29.99 -6.95
C ARG A 37 -0.65 -29.51 -5.51
N LYS A 38 0.50 -29.21 -4.91
CA LYS A 38 0.63 -28.59 -3.59
C LYS A 38 1.30 -27.23 -3.72
N TRP A 39 0.98 -26.33 -2.81
CA TRP A 39 1.59 -25.02 -2.62
C TRP A 39 1.61 -24.69 -1.13
N GLU A 40 2.54 -23.83 -0.72
CA GLU A 40 2.58 -23.30 0.64
C GLU A 40 2.44 -21.78 0.60
N SER A 41 1.69 -21.21 1.54
CA SER A 41 1.54 -19.75 1.68
C SER A 41 1.80 -19.28 3.11
N ALA A 42 2.18 -18.01 3.24
CA ALA A 42 2.26 -17.31 4.52
C ALA A 42 1.21 -16.19 4.56
N ASP A 43 0.18 -16.34 5.38
CA ASP A 43 -1.00 -15.47 5.38
C ASP A 43 -1.21 -14.77 6.72
N ARG A 44 -1.80 -13.57 6.72
CA ARG A 44 -2.19 -12.89 7.96
C ARG A 44 -3.24 -13.71 8.70
N LYS A 45 -3.05 -13.89 10.01
CA LYS A 45 -4.07 -14.47 10.90
C LYS A 45 -5.17 -13.45 11.28
N THR A 46 -4.98 -12.18 10.92
CA THR A 46 -5.76 -11.03 11.40
C THR A 46 -6.74 -10.46 10.38
N ARG A 47 -6.87 -11.04 9.18
CA ARG A 47 -7.80 -10.52 8.18
C ARG A 47 -9.23 -10.49 8.74
N LYS A 48 -9.86 -9.32 8.70
CA LYS A 48 -11.28 -9.12 9.00
C LYS A 48 -11.99 -8.87 7.67
N GLY A 49 -12.87 -9.78 7.25
CA GLY A 49 -13.53 -9.70 5.93
C GLY A 49 -12.65 -10.14 4.76
N ASP A 50 -12.82 -9.49 3.60
CA ASP A 50 -12.22 -9.90 2.32
C ASP A 50 -10.90 -9.19 1.97
N VAL A 51 -10.62 -8.05 2.62
CA VAL A 51 -9.48 -7.18 2.31
C VAL A 51 -8.62 -6.99 3.57
N ASP A 52 -7.29 -7.14 3.48
CA ASP A 52 -6.41 -6.96 4.64
C ASP A 52 -6.16 -5.49 4.98
N ALA A 53 -5.92 -4.67 3.96
CA ALA A 53 -5.33 -3.34 4.14
C ALA A 53 -5.76 -2.36 3.06
N VAL A 54 -5.44 -1.08 3.29
CA VAL A 54 -5.56 0.00 2.31
C VAL A 54 -4.20 0.68 2.10
N ALA A 55 -3.85 0.98 0.85
CA ALA A 55 -2.75 1.87 0.49
C ALA A 55 -3.32 3.19 0.01
N ILE A 56 -2.70 4.30 0.38
CA ILE A 56 -3.27 5.62 0.16
C ILE A 56 -2.31 6.40 -0.74
N MET A 57 -2.68 6.56 -2.01
CA MET A 57 -1.93 7.39 -2.95
C MET A 57 -2.44 8.83 -2.81
N THR A 58 -1.75 9.63 -2.00
CA THR A 58 -2.13 11.03 -1.76
C THR A 58 -1.32 11.97 -2.65
N ILE A 59 -2.01 12.78 -3.46
CA ILE A 59 -1.42 13.88 -4.22
C ILE A 59 -1.82 15.21 -3.57
N ILE A 60 -0.83 15.98 -3.15
CA ILE A 60 -1.00 17.29 -2.54
C ILE A 60 -0.74 18.37 -3.60
N HIS A 61 -1.69 19.29 -3.69
CA HIS A 61 -1.67 20.43 -4.59
C HIS A 61 -1.57 21.73 -3.77
N ARG A 62 -0.62 22.58 -4.13
CA ARG A 62 -0.52 23.97 -3.66
C ARG A 62 -0.42 24.89 -4.88
N PRO A 63 -1.02 26.09 -4.88
CA PRO A 63 -1.06 26.97 -6.05
C PRO A 63 0.31 27.27 -6.69
N SER A 64 1.35 27.43 -5.87
CA SER A 64 2.67 27.85 -6.33
C SER A 64 3.68 26.71 -6.48
N SER A 65 3.27 25.45 -6.37
CA SER A 65 4.17 24.30 -6.50
C SER A 65 3.63 23.23 -7.43
N GLU A 66 4.54 22.44 -8.01
CA GLU A 66 4.18 21.19 -8.68
C GLU A 66 3.42 20.25 -7.71
N PRO A 67 2.58 19.32 -8.21
CA PRO A 67 1.95 18.31 -7.37
C PRO A 67 2.99 17.42 -6.68
N HIS A 68 2.79 17.17 -5.38
CA HIS A 68 3.64 16.29 -4.58
C HIS A 68 2.88 15.03 -4.20
N ILE A 69 3.53 13.87 -4.30
CA ILE A 69 3.05 12.65 -3.66
C ILE A 69 3.52 12.64 -2.20
N LEU A 70 2.62 12.31 -1.29
CA LEU A 70 2.94 12.09 0.11
C LEU A 70 3.44 10.66 0.30
N LEU A 71 4.66 10.53 0.80
CA LEU A 71 5.28 9.27 1.16
C LEU A 71 5.57 9.28 2.65
N ILE A 72 5.76 8.09 3.20
CA ILE A 72 6.25 7.89 4.55
C ILE A 72 7.49 7.03 4.56
N SER A 73 8.23 7.08 5.68
CA SER A 73 9.22 6.07 6.01
C SER A 73 9.00 5.53 7.42
N GLN A 74 9.17 4.22 7.55
CA GLN A 74 9.13 3.52 8.83
C GLN A 74 10.05 2.30 8.78
N TYR A 75 10.61 1.91 9.93
CA TYR A 75 11.43 0.71 10.03
C TYR A 75 10.56 -0.53 9.86
N ARG A 76 10.85 -1.37 8.87
CA ARG A 76 10.17 -2.64 8.64
C ARG A 76 11.04 -3.79 9.16
N PRO A 77 10.72 -4.41 10.32
CA PRO A 77 11.51 -5.51 10.86
C PRO A 77 11.77 -6.67 9.87
N PRO A 78 10.83 -7.07 9.00
CA PRO A 78 11.09 -8.12 8.00
C PRO A 78 12.17 -7.75 6.96
N VAL A 79 12.37 -6.46 6.69
CA VAL A 79 13.38 -5.95 5.74
C VAL A 79 14.68 -5.57 6.45
N GLY A 80 14.60 -5.24 7.74
CA GLY A 80 15.74 -4.78 8.54
C GLY A 80 16.19 -3.36 8.19
N LYS A 81 15.31 -2.54 7.58
CA LYS A 81 15.60 -1.17 7.13
C LYS A 81 14.36 -0.29 7.25
N SER A 82 14.58 1.03 7.23
CA SER A 82 13.51 1.99 6.94
C SER A 82 13.12 1.90 5.47
N CYS A 83 11.83 1.76 5.20
CA CYS A 83 11.28 1.63 3.87
C CYS A 83 10.55 2.92 3.50
N ILE A 84 10.76 3.44 2.29
CA ILE A 84 9.93 4.49 1.69
C ILE A 84 8.70 3.85 1.05
N GLU A 85 7.52 4.26 1.50
CA GLU A 85 6.23 3.67 1.14
C GLU A 85 5.16 4.75 0.96
N MET A 86 4.02 4.40 0.37
CA MET A 86 2.80 5.19 0.53
C MET A 86 2.22 4.96 1.93
N PRO A 87 1.50 5.93 2.52
CA PRO A 87 0.71 5.68 3.73
C PRO A 87 -0.21 4.47 3.55
N ALA A 88 -0.33 3.63 4.58
CA ALA A 88 -1.09 2.40 4.49
C ALA A 88 -1.39 1.80 5.86
N GLY A 89 -2.57 1.21 6.01
CA GLY A 89 -2.96 0.55 7.25
C GLY A 89 -3.98 -0.55 7.06
N LEU A 90 -4.34 -1.23 8.16
CA LEU A 90 -5.25 -2.37 8.13
C LEU A 90 -6.70 -1.90 8.07
N ILE A 91 -7.55 -2.68 7.40
CA ILE A 91 -8.99 -2.45 7.43
C ILE A 91 -9.56 -3.09 8.68
N ASP A 92 -10.30 -2.30 9.47
CA ASP A 92 -10.91 -2.78 10.70
C ASP A 92 -12.31 -3.37 10.50
N ALA A 93 -12.80 -4.08 11.52
CA ALA A 93 -14.18 -4.57 11.53
C ALA A 93 -15.16 -3.39 11.45
N GLY A 94 -16.11 -3.46 10.53
CA GLY A 94 -17.02 -2.34 10.24
C GLY A 94 -16.50 -1.36 9.18
N GLU A 95 -15.30 -1.58 8.62
CA GLU A 95 -14.73 -0.84 7.49
C GLU A 95 -14.77 -1.66 6.19
N GLU A 96 -15.71 -2.60 6.05
CA GLU A 96 -15.87 -3.39 4.84
C GLU A 96 -16.52 -2.60 3.68
N GLY A 97 -16.29 -3.06 2.45
CA GLY A 97 -16.79 -2.40 1.23
C GLY A 97 -16.01 -1.13 0.88
N ASP A 98 -16.40 -0.45 -0.21
CA ASP A 98 -15.66 0.71 -0.71
C ASP A 98 -15.78 1.91 0.24
N GLU A 99 -16.98 2.18 0.78
CA GLU A 99 -17.17 3.27 1.76
C GLU A 99 -16.39 3.02 3.05
N GLY A 100 -16.30 1.76 3.51
CA GLY A 100 -15.50 1.39 4.68
C GLY A 100 -14.01 1.54 4.42
N THR A 101 -13.54 1.06 3.26
CA THR A 101 -12.15 1.24 2.81
C THR A 101 -11.77 2.72 2.74
N ASN A 102 -12.69 3.58 2.30
CA ASN A 102 -12.50 5.03 2.25
C ASN A 102 -12.36 5.65 3.63
N ARG A 103 -13.14 5.18 4.63
CA ARG A 103 -12.98 5.61 6.03
C ARG A 103 -11.62 5.17 6.58
N ALA A 104 -11.24 3.91 6.36
CA ALA A 104 -9.94 3.38 6.77
C ALA A 104 -8.79 4.21 6.15
N ALA A 105 -8.88 4.51 4.86
CA ALA A 105 -7.88 5.32 4.16
C ALA A 105 -7.67 6.71 4.78
N LEU A 106 -8.76 7.42 5.09
CA LEU A 106 -8.66 8.76 5.68
C LEU A 106 -8.19 8.73 7.14
N ARG A 107 -8.61 7.71 7.90
CA ARG A 107 -8.16 7.47 9.29
C ARG A 107 -6.65 7.24 9.35
N GLU A 108 -6.16 6.26 8.60
CA GLU A 108 -4.74 5.90 8.56
C GLU A 108 -3.89 7.07 8.02
N LEU A 109 -4.39 7.81 7.02
CA LEU A 109 -3.72 9.01 6.53
C LEU A 109 -3.57 10.08 7.63
N GLU A 110 -4.61 10.29 8.44
CA GLU A 110 -4.58 11.26 9.55
C GLU A 110 -3.65 10.82 10.67
N GLU A 111 -3.71 9.54 11.05
CA GLU A 111 -2.86 8.95 12.08
C GLU A 111 -1.37 9.03 11.68
N GLU A 112 -1.01 8.55 10.50
CA GLU A 112 0.40 8.46 10.08
C GLU A 112 1.01 9.82 9.69
N THR A 113 0.21 10.77 9.18
CA THR A 113 0.76 11.97 8.50
C THR A 113 0.16 13.30 8.97
N GLY A 114 -1.00 13.26 9.63
CA GLY A 114 -1.83 14.42 9.98
C GLY A 114 -2.67 14.96 8.82
N TYR A 115 -2.50 14.48 7.59
CA TYR A 115 -3.36 14.80 6.44
C TYR A 115 -4.61 13.91 6.43
N GLY A 116 -5.62 14.21 5.60
CA GLY A 116 -6.79 13.33 5.46
C GLY A 116 -8.08 13.85 6.11
N THR A 117 -8.04 15.07 6.65
CA THR A 117 -9.23 15.84 7.02
C THR A 117 -9.18 17.22 6.38
N ASP A 118 -10.31 17.91 6.26
CA ASP A 118 -10.40 19.30 5.79
C ASP A 118 -9.83 20.33 6.81
N LYS A 119 -9.03 19.85 7.78
CA LYS A 119 -8.28 20.70 8.71
C LYS A 119 -7.17 21.43 7.96
N GLU A 120 -6.56 22.43 8.58
CA GLU A 120 -5.48 23.25 7.99
C GLU A 120 -5.86 24.05 6.72
N GLY A 121 -7.16 24.26 6.51
CA GLY A 121 -7.70 25.04 5.40
C GLY A 121 -7.60 24.33 4.05
N GLY A 122 -7.43 23.00 4.06
CA GLY A 122 -7.39 22.16 2.88
C GLY A 122 -8.73 21.57 2.47
N THR A 123 -8.80 21.03 1.25
CA THR A 123 -9.93 20.22 0.79
C THR A 123 -9.43 18.83 0.42
N VAL A 124 -9.98 17.81 1.06
CA VAL A 124 -9.64 16.39 0.83
C VAL A 124 -10.70 15.76 -0.07
N GLN A 125 -10.28 15.10 -1.14
CA GLN A 125 -11.17 14.43 -2.08
C GLN A 125 -10.65 13.05 -2.45
N ILE A 126 -11.46 12.02 -2.19
CA ILE A 126 -11.22 10.68 -2.72
C ILE A 126 -11.59 10.68 -4.20
N GLN A 127 -10.63 10.33 -5.05
CA GLN A 127 -10.80 10.27 -6.51
C GLN A 127 -11.18 8.87 -6.97
N GLU A 128 -10.66 7.84 -6.31
CA GLU A 128 -10.81 6.46 -6.74
C GLU A 128 -10.61 5.51 -5.56
N THR A 129 -11.36 4.41 -5.56
CA THR A 129 -11.17 3.25 -4.68
C THR A 129 -11.06 2.01 -5.56
N THR A 130 -9.89 1.38 -5.58
CA THR A 130 -9.69 0.25 -6.49
C THR A 130 -10.44 -1.01 -6.02
N PRO A 131 -10.67 -1.98 -6.93
CA PRO A 131 -10.89 -3.36 -6.53
C PRO A 131 -9.74 -3.92 -5.70
N THR A 132 -9.94 -5.09 -5.10
CA THR A 132 -8.90 -5.80 -4.34
C THR A 132 -7.72 -6.19 -5.24
N MET A 133 -6.51 -5.86 -4.81
CA MET A 133 -5.23 -6.18 -5.44
C MET A 133 -4.40 -7.07 -4.51
N PHE A 134 -3.51 -7.89 -5.08
CA PHE A 134 -2.69 -8.85 -4.33
C PHE A 134 -1.24 -8.40 -4.28
N ASN A 135 -0.62 -8.42 -3.09
CA ASN A 135 0.69 -7.82 -2.87
C ASN A 135 1.84 -8.71 -3.35
N ASP A 136 1.79 -10.01 -3.05
CA ASP A 136 2.76 -11.01 -3.53
C ASP A 136 2.06 -12.36 -3.75
N PRO A 137 1.31 -12.50 -4.87
CA PRO A 137 0.42 -13.64 -5.11
C PRO A 137 1.16 -14.98 -5.30
N GLY A 138 2.50 -14.98 -5.38
CA GLY A 138 3.31 -16.19 -5.41
C GLY A 138 3.58 -16.77 -4.01
N LEU A 139 3.51 -15.95 -2.97
CA LEU A 139 3.87 -16.33 -1.60
C LEU A 139 2.71 -16.24 -0.62
N THR A 140 1.83 -15.26 -0.78
CA THR A 140 0.83 -14.90 0.22
C THR A 140 -0.52 -14.56 -0.42
N GLY A 141 -1.59 -14.82 0.31
CA GLY A 141 -2.91 -14.30 0.05
C GLY A 141 -3.09 -12.83 0.45
N ALA A 142 -2.07 -12.19 1.03
CA ALA A 142 -2.13 -10.79 1.47
C ALA A 142 -2.55 -9.86 0.33
N ASN A 143 -3.61 -9.11 0.57
CA ASN A 143 -4.26 -8.27 -0.42
C ASN A 143 -4.52 -6.86 0.14
N MET A 144 -4.93 -5.94 -0.71
CA MET A 144 -5.32 -4.60 -0.29
C MET A 144 -6.20 -3.93 -1.34
N LYS A 145 -6.81 -2.81 -0.97
CA LYS A 145 -7.28 -1.82 -1.94
C LYS A 145 -6.36 -0.61 -1.95
N MET A 146 -6.39 0.16 -3.01
CA MET A 146 -5.76 1.47 -3.07
C MET A 146 -6.84 2.55 -3.10
N VAL A 147 -6.65 3.61 -2.33
CA VAL A 147 -7.48 4.81 -2.36
C VAL A 147 -6.63 5.96 -2.86
N VAL A 148 -7.10 6.65 -3.91
CA VAL A 148 -6.45 7.84 -4.45
C VAL A 148 -7.06 9.07 -3.82
N VAL A 149 -6.25 9.88 -3.16
CA VAL A 149 -6.69 11.07 -2.43
C VAL A 149 -6.01 12.30 -3.01
N ASN A 150 -6.78 13.30 -3.41
CA ASN A 150 -6.26 14.62 -3.73
C ASN A 150 -6.51 15.56 -2.54
N ILE A 151 -5.47 16.31 -2.16
CA ILE A 151 -5.59 17.33 -1.12
C ILE A 151 -5.17 18.67 -1.72
N GLN A 152 -6.10 19.62 -1.73
CA GLN A 152 -5.80 21.00 -2.11
C GLN A 152 -5.48 21.80 -0.85
N LEU A 153 -4.30 22.42 -0.80
CA LEU A 153 -3.85 23.29 0.28
C LEU A 153 -3.56 24.70 -0.25
N LYS A 154 -3.53 25.69 0.64
CA LYS A 154 -2.95 27.00 0.34
C LYS A 154 -1.43 26.91 0.43
N ASP A 155 -0.71 27.85 -0.17
CA ASP A 155 0.75 27.86 -0.10
C ASP A 155 1.26 28.02 1.35
N ASP A 156 0.52 28.74 2.19
CA ASP A 156 0.83 29.02 3.60
C ASP A 156 0.17 28.06 4.61
N SER A 157 -0.57 27.04 4.13
CA SER A 157 -1.16 26.03 5.02
C SER A 157 -0.05 25.36 5.85
N PRO A 158 -0.19 25.33 7.19
CA PRO A 158 0.81 24.74 8.07
C PRO A 158 0.94 23.24 7.82
N GLU A 159 2.09 22.70 8.19
CA GLU A 159 2.29 21.26 8.15
C GLU A 159 1.51 20.59 9.29
N PRO A 160 0.62 19.63 8.98
CA PRO A 160 -0.17 18.98 10.01
C PRO A 160 0.70 18.07 10.88
N VAL A 161 0.22 17.80 12.09
CA VAL A 161 0.91 16.97 13.07
C VAL A 161 0.34 15.55 13.03
N ALA A 162 1.19 14.58 12.71
CA ALA A 162 0.85 13.16 12.75
C ALA A 162 0.62 12.68 14.20
N LYS A 163 -0.20 11.64 14.35
CA LYS A 163 -0.50 10.98 15.63
C LYS A 163 -0.48 9.45 15.45
N PRO A 164 0.68 8.88 15.14
CA PRO A 164 0.80 7.45 14.88
C PRO A 164 0.54 6.65 16.17
N GLU A 165 0.24 5.36 16.03
CA GLU A 165 -0.03 4.48 17.17
C GLU A 165 1.23 4.22 18.02
N GLU A 166 1.04 3.67 19.23
CA GLU A 166 2.15 3.28 20.08
C GLU A 166 3.04 2.24 19.39
N GLY A 167 4.34 2.54 19.27
CA GLY A 167 5.32 1.68 18.61
C GLY A 167 5.54 2.02 17.14
N GLU A 168 4.79 2.96 16.58
CA GLU A 168 4.99 3.47 15.23
C GLU A 168 5.84 4.75 15.25
N PHE A 169 6.94 4.72 14.49
CA PHE A 169 7.83 5.85 14.30
C PHE A 169 7.88 6.15 12.80
N ILE A 170 7.07 7.12 12.39
CA ILE A 170 6.81 7.43 10.99
C ILE A 170 7.33 8.82 10.67
N GLU A 171 8.07 8.93 9.56
CA GLU A 171 8.52 10.20 9.00
C GLU A 171 7.81 10.43 7.65
N LYS A 172 7.33 11.65 7.41
CA LYS A 172 6.64 12.01 6.17
C LYS A 172 7.55 12.75 5.19
N TYR A 173 7.32 12.51 3.90
CA TYR A 173 8.08 13.09 2.80
C TYR A 173 7.13 13.56 1.69
N LEU A 174 7.15 14.86 1.39
CA LEU A 174 6.50 15.41 0.21
C LEU A 174 7.49 15.37 -0.95
N VAL A 175 7.19 14.56 -1.96
CA VAL A 175 8.07 14.35 -3.11
C VAL A 175 7.36 14.83 -4.38
N PRO A 176 7.98 15.66 -5.22
CA PRO A 176 7.38 16.02 -6.50
C PRO A 176 7.03 14.76 -7.32
N VAL A 177 5.81 14.70 -7.87
CA VAL A 177 5.41 13.58 -8.74
C VAL A 177 6.35 13.48 -9.94
N LYS A 178 6.70 14.64 -10.51
CA LYS A 178 7.70 14.74 -11.57
C LYS A 178 9.08 14.38 -11.02
N GLY A 179 9.68 13.32 -11.57
CA GLY A 179 10.99 12.86 -11.15
C GLY A 179 10.96 11.95 -9.91
N LEU A 180 9.78 11.44 -9.52
CA LEU A 180 9.62 10.51 -8.41
C LEU A 180 10.63 9.35 -8.47
N TYR A 181 10.86 8.74 -9.64
CA TYR A 181 11.81 7.63 -9.75
C TYR A 181 13.24 8.02 -9.40
N GLN A 182 13.67 9.25 -9.73
CA GLN A 182 14.97 9.75 -9.31
C GLN A 182 15.01 9.93 -7.79
N SER A 183 13.98 10.53 -7.18
CA SER A 183 13.89 10.67 -5.72
C SER A 183 13.96 9.33 -5.00
N LEU A 184 13.32 8.28 -5.52
CA LEU A 184 13.39 6.93 -4.94
C LEU A 184 14.80 6.35 -5.00
N LYS A 185 15.54 6.56 -6.09
CA LYS A 185 16.97 6.16 -6.16
C LYS A 185 17.82 6.95 -5.16
N ASP A 186 17.51 8.23 -4.96
CA ASP A 186 18.23 9.07 -3.99
C ASP A 186 17.96 8.60 -2.55
N PHE A 187 16.75 8.13 -2.24
CA PHE A 187 16.45 7.46 -0.96
C PHE A 187 17.23 6.15 -0.81
N GLN A 188 17.29 5.32 -1.85
CA GLN A 188 18.09 4.08 -1.81
C GLN A 188 19.59 4.37 -1.57
N ALA A 189 20.12 5.42 -2.19
CA ALA A 189 21.51 5.86 -1.98
C ALA A 189 21.78 6.32 -0.53
N LYS A 190 20.74 6.77 0.19
CA LYS A 190 20.79 7.10 1.62
C LYS A 190 20.57 5.90 2.55
N GLY A 191 20.37 4.69 1.99
CA GLY A 191 20.23 3.44 2.75
C GLY A 191 18.81 2.98 3.00
N PHE A 192 17.79 3.71 2.54
CA PHE A 192 16.39 3.28 2.62
C PHE A 192 16.12 2.12 1.66
N ALA A 193 15.19 1.24 2.05
CA ALA A 193 14.50 0.38 1.09
C ALA A 193 13.34 1.16 0.45
N VAL A 194 12.84 0.70 -0.69
CA VAL A 194 11.70 1.32 -1.39
C VAL A 194 10.67 0.24 -1.66
N ASP A 195 9.41 0.53 -1.34
CA ASP A 195 8.28 -0.36 -1.63
C ASP A 195 8.15 -0.64 -3.13
N ALA A 196 7.88 -1.90 -3.49
CA ALA A 196 7.83 -2.32 -4.88
C ALA A 196 6.68 -1.65 -5.65
N ARG A 197 5.50 -1.45 -5.04
CA ARG A 197 4.34 -0.82 -5.68
C ARG A 197 4.65 0.64 -6.00
N LEU A 198 5.27 1.34 -5.05
CA LEU A 198 5.76 2.71 -5.25
C LEU A 198 6.82 2.80 -6.36
N ALA A 199 7.78 1.88 -6.39
CA ALA A 199 8.77 1.82 -7.46
C ALA A 199 8.14 1.55 -8.84
N HIS A 200 7.19 0.60 -8.92
CA HIS A 200 6.46 0.31 -10.16
C HIS A 200 5.66 1.50 -10.65
N LEU A 201 4.96 2.23 -9.76
CA LEU A 201 4.28 3.48 -10.11
C LEU A 201 5.28 4.49 -10.69
N ALA A 202 6.39 4.74 -9.99
CA ALA A 202 7.38 5.72 -10.41
C ALA A 202 7.98 5.39 -11.78
N ILE A 203 8.32 4.12 -12.03
CA ILE A 203 8.81 3.66 -13.33
C ILE A 203 7.71 3.79 -14.39
N GLY A 204 6.46 3.43 -14.07
CA GLY A 204 5.31 3.58 -14.93
C GLY A 204 5.08 5.03 -15.38
N LEU A 205 5.30 6.00 -14.48
CA LEU A 205 5.26 7.43 -14.81
C LEU A 205 6.38 7.82 -15.80
N GLU A 206 7.60 7.31 -15.64
CA GLU A 206 8.70 7.57 -16.59
C GLU A 206 8.44 6.91 -17.97
N VAL A 207 7.86 5.71 -17.99
CA VAL A 207 7.42 5.03 -19.23
C VAL A 207 6.33 5.84 -19.93
N GLY A 208 5.28 6.24 -19.21
CA GLY A 208 4.20 7.05 -19.75
C GLY A 208 4.66 8.43 -20.24
N ALA A 209 5.72 8.98 -19.64
CA ALA A 209 6.39 10.19 -20.10
C ALA A 209 7.39 9.98 -21.26
N GLY A 210 7.52 8.76 -21.79
CA GLY A 210 8.39 8.44 -22.94
C GLY A 210 9.88 8.42 -22.64
N LYS A 211 10.28 8.30 -21.36
CA LYS A 211 11.70 8.35 -20.94
C LYS A 211 12.37 6.98 -20.82
N MET A 212 11.61 5.89 -20.98
CA MET A 212 12.07 4.51 -20.81
C MET A 212 11.88 3.66 -22.08
N GLY A 213 12.24 4.24 -23.23
CA GLY A 213 12.02 3.67 -24.56
C GLY A 213 10.92 4.41 -25.32
N ARG A 214 11.01 4.43 -26.66
CA ARG A 214 9.91 4.94 -27.50
C ARG A 214 8.75 3.95 -27.40
N LEU A 215 7.60 4.41 -26.89
CA LEU A 215 6.31 3.76 -27.11
C LEU A 215 5.82 4.04 -28.53
#